data_AF-A0A8T4Y5E2-F1
#
_entry.id   AF-A0A8T4Y5E2-F1
#
_cell.length_a   1.000
_cell.length_b   1.000
_cell.length_c   1.000
_cell.angle_alpha   90.00
_cell.angle_beta   90.00
_cell.angle_gamma   90.00
#
_symmetry.space_group_name_H-M   'P 1'
#
loop_
_entity.id
_entity.type
_entity.pdbx_description
1 polymer ?
#
loop_
_entity_poly.entity_id
_entity_poly.type
_entity_poly.pdbx_seq_one_letter_code
_entity_poly.pdbx_strand_id
1 'polypeptide(L)'
;MKFEVVPNISQSAPHGAGIQSAQMLANKDVKVVLTGNVGPNAYSSMSAAGIQIITGAAGTVRETIERYKRGELGEARSPTVRGHSGLNKGL
;
A
#
# COMPACT_ATOMS: atom_id res chain seq x y z
N MET A 1 21.38 -4.63 2.66
CA MET A 1 19.91 -4.47 2.65
C MET A 1 19.31 -5.73 2.03
N LYS A 2 18.50 -6.49 2.78
CA LYS A 2 17.82 -7.69 2.25
C LYS A 2 16.46 -7.23 1.68
N PHE A 3 16.12 -7.67 0.47
CA PHE A 3 14.84 -7.38 -0.14
C PHE A 3 14.26 -8.66 -0.75
N GLU A 4 12.93 -8.71 -0.83
CA GLU A 4 12.17 -9.75 -1.52
C GLU A 4 11.21 -9.02 -2.45
N VAL A 5 11.12 -9.49 -3.70
CA VAL A 5 10.14 -8.98 -4.66
C VAL A 5 9.01 -9.99 -4.72
N VAL A 6 7.81 -9.54 -4.40
CA VAL A 6 6.62 -10.40 -4.42
C VAL A 6 5.61 -9.82 -5.40
N PRO A 7 5.14 -10.60 -6.39
CA PRO A 7 4.13 -10.11 -7.32
C PRO A 7 2.80 -9.87 -6.58
N ASN A 8 2.15 -8.74 -6.89
CA ASN A 8 0.81 -8.48 -6.36
C ASN A 8 -0.23 -9.28 -7.17
N ILE A 9 -0.46 -10.52 -6.74
CA ILE A 9 -1.48 -11.40 -7.33
C ILE A 9 -2.90 -10.81 -7.23
N SER A 10 -3.11 -9.85 -6.33
CA SER A 10 -4.41 -9.22 -6.10
C SER A 10 -4.73 -8.13 -7.12
N GLN A 11 -3.77 -7.71 -7.96
CA GLN A 11 -3.97 -6.66 -8.97
C GLN A 11 -5.03 -7.04 -10.01
N SER A 12 -5.15 -8.34 -10.34
CA SER A 12 -6.15 -8.85 -11.29
C SER A 12 -7.47 -9.23 -10.63
N ALA A 13 -7.63 -9.05 -9.31
CA ALA A 13 -8.86 -9.42 -8.63
C ALA A 13 -9.97 -8.40 -8.95
N PRO A 14 -11.13 -8.83 -9.49
CA PRO A 14 -12.21 -7.92 -9.86
C PRO A 14 -12.79 -7.18 -8.65
N HIS A 15 -12.73 -7.79 -7.46
CA HIS A 15 -13.15 -7.20 -6.19
C HIS A 15 -12.22 -7.68 -5.06
N GLY A 16 -12.13 -6.90 -3.97
CA GLY A 16 -11.39 -7.32 -2.78
C GLY A 16 -9.87 -7.32 -2.89
N ALA A 17 -9.30 -6.77 -3.97
CA ALA A 17 -7.86 -6.67 -4.18
C ALA A 17 -7.12 -6.08 -2.97
N GLY A 18 -7.65 -4.99 -2.40
CA GLY A 18 -7.07 -4.35 -1.21
C GLY A 18 -7.11 -5.20 0.06
N ILE A 19 -8.13 -6.05 0.22
CA ILE A 19 -8.26 -6.95 1.39
C ILE A 19 -7.22 -8.05 1.29
N GLN A 20 -7.10 -8.69 0.11
CA GLN A 20 -6.10 -9.73 -0.12
C GLN A 20 -4.67 -9.20 0.03
N SER A 21 -4.37 -8.02 -0.52
CA SER A 21 -3.07 -7.37 -0.30
C SER A 21 -2.79 -7.12 1.18
N ALA A 22 -3.78 -6.66 1.96
CA ALA A 22 -3.61 -6.45 3.40
C ALA A 22 -3.36 -7.76 4.16
N GLN A 23 -4.11 -8.82 3.86
CA GLN A 23 -3.93 -10.14 4.47
C GLN A 23 -2.54 -10.71 4.16
N MET A 24 -2.09 -10.57 2.92
CA MET A 24 -0.77 -11.02 2.49
C MET A 24 0.37 -10.32 3.25
N LEU A 25 0.23 -9.01 3.46
CA LEU A 25 1.20 -8.21 4.21
C LEU A 25 1.19 -8.58 5.70
N ALA A 26 0.00 -8.79 6.28
CA ALA A 26 -0.16 -9.23 7.66
C ALA A 26 0.50 -10.61 7.90
N ASN A 27 0.30 -11.56 6.99
CA ASN A 27 0.92 -12.89 7.05
C ASN A 27 2.45 -12.85 6.94
N LYS A 28 3.01 -11.80 6.33
CA LYS A 28 4.45 -11.55 6.25
C LYS A 28 4.99 -10.69 7.40
N ASP A 29 4.17 -10.44 8.43
CA ASP A 29 4.48 -9.60 9.60
C ASP A 29 4.95 -8.18 9.24
N VAL A 30 4.44 -7.63 8.14
CA VAL A 30 4.79 -6.28 7.68
C VAL A 30 4.28 -5.23 8.67
N LYS A 31 5.15 -4.34 9.14
CA LYS A 31 4.78 -3.27 10.07
C LYS A 31 4.43 -1.95 9.39
N VAL A 32 5.06 -1.66 8.25
CA VAL A 32 4.92 -0.39 7.54
C VAL A 32 4.79 -0.64 6.04
N VAL A 33 3.84 0.03 5.40
CA VAL A 33 3.61 0.02 3.95
C VAL A 33 3.86 1.40 3.40
N LEU A 34 4.76 1.51 2.41
CA LEU A 34 4.98 2.74 1.65
C LEU A 34 4.20 2.62 0.34
N THR A 35 3.22 3.50 0.12
CA THR A 35 2.40 3.52 -1.10
C THR A 35 2.20 4.94 -1.60
N GLY A 36 1.86 5.09 -2.88
CA GLY A 36 1.43 6.39 -3.41
C GLY A 36 0.03 6.72 -2.91
N ASN A 37 -0.90 5.80 -3.16
CA ASN A 37 -2.31 5.93 -2.81
C ASN A 37 -2.83 4.69 -2.08
N VAL A 38 -3.89 4.87 -1.29
CA VAL A 38 -4.58 3.79 -0.58
C VAL A 38 -6.10 3.97 -0.67
N GLY A 39 -6.79 2.94 -1.14
CA GLY A 39 -8.26 2.91 -1.20
C GLY A 39 -8.91 2.49 0.12
N PRO A 40 -10.24 2.68 0.27
CA PRO A 40 -10.94 2.50 1.55
C PRO A 40 -10.86 1.09 2.11
N ASN A 41 -10.97 0.06 1.26
CA ASN A 41 -10.89 -1.33 1.70
C ASN A 41 -9.48 -1.73 2.15
N ALA A 42 -8.46 -1.27 1.40
CA ALA A 42 -7.06 -1.52 1.74
C ALA A 42 -6.70 -0.82 3.05
N TYR A 43 -7.07 0.46 3.18
CA TYR A 43 -6.83 1.24 4.39
C TYR A 43 -7.43 0.56 5.63
N SER A 44 -8.71 0.21 5.56
CA SER A 44 -9.43 -0.41 6.69
C SER A 44 -8.82 -1.77 7.06
N SER A 45 -8.45 -2.59 6.07
CA SER A 45 -7.89 -3.93 6.32
C SER A 45 -6.45 -3.86 6.87
N MET A 46 -5.60 -3.00 6.30
CA MET A 46 -4.23 -2.79 6.78
C MET A 46 -4.21 -2.18 8.19
N SER A 47 -5.08 -1.19 8.44
CA SER A 47 -5.22 -0.58 9.75
C SER A 47 -5.72 -1.58 10.80
N ALA A 48 -6.71 -2.42 10.47
CA ALA A 48 -7.18 -3.50 11.35
C ALA A 48 -6.10 -4.55 11.63
N ALA A 49 -5.17 -4.78 10.69
CA ALA A 49 -4.02 -5.64 10.88
C ALA A 49 -2.85 -4.99 11.64
N GLY A 50 -3.01 -3.74 12.10
CA GLY A 50 -1.96 -2.99 12.80
C GLY A 50 -0.80 -2.56 11.91
N ILE A 51 -1.01 -2.50 10.59
CA ILE A 51 0.00 -2.10 9.61
C ILE A 51 -0.06 -0.59 9.43
N GLN A 52 1.05 0.09 9.65
CA GLN A 52 1.16 1.53 9.43
C GLN A 52 1.22 1.83 7.94
N ILE A 53 0.40 2.76 7.48
CA ILE A 53 0.29 3.11 6.06
C ILE A 53 0.92 4.47 5.86
N ILE A 54 1.94 4.53 5.02
CA ILE A 54 2.63 5.76 4.65
C ILE A 54 2.32 6.06 3.19
N THR A 55 1.89 7.28 2.93
CA THR A 55 1.50 7.77 1.60
C THR A 55 2.47 8.80 1.05
N GLY A 56 2.37 9.07 -0.26
CA GLY A 56 3.27 10.00 -0.96
C GLY A 56 4.54 9.36 -1.50
N ALA A 57 4.61 8.02 -1.52
CA ALA A 57 5.66 7.31 -2.24
C ALA A 57 5.55 7.57 -3.75
N ALA A 58 6.66 7.97 -4.35
CA ALA A 58 6.78 8.23 -5.79
C ALA A 58 8.23 8.00 -6.23
N GLY A 59 8.43 7.78 -7.53
CA GLY A 59 9.76 7.53 -8.09
C GLY A 59 10.25 6.11 -7.84
N THR A 60 11.56 5.96 -7.60
CA THR A 60 12.17 4.64 -7.40
C THR A 60 11.95 4.11 -5.98
N VAL A 61 12.02 2.77 -5.84
CA VAL A 61 11.98 2.10 -4.52
C VAL A 61 13.06 2.66 -3.58
N ARG A 62 14.27 2.89 -4.10
CA ARG A 62 15.38 3.48 -3.35
C ARG A 62 15.04 4.88 -2.85
N GLU A 63 14.54 5.74 -3.73
CA GLU A 63 14.19 7.12 -3.37
C GLU A 63 13.08 7.16 -2.31
N THR A 64 12.05 6.34 -2.47
CA THR A 64 10.96 6.23 -1.51
C THR A 64 11.45 5.82 -0.12
N ILE A 65 12.36 4.83 -0.04
CA ILE A 65 12.96 4.40 1.24
C ILE A 65 13.76 5.53 1.87
N GLU A 66 14.57 6.25 1.09
CA GLU A 66 15.36 7.36 1.61
C GLU A 66 14.48 8.50 2.11
N ARG A 67 13.41 8.85 1.38
CA ARG A 67 12.40 9.84 1.82
C ARG A 67 11.70 9.42 3.10
N TYR A 68 11.36 8.13 3.23
CA TYR A 68 10.79 7.59 4.46
C TYR A 68 11.73 7.74 5.65
N LYS A 69 13.01 7.38 5.49
CA LYS A 69 14.03 7.53 6.55
C LYS A 69 14.24 8.99 6.98
N ARG A 70 14.07 9.94 6.05
CA ARG A 70 14.14 11.38 6.33
C ARG A 70 12.86 11.95 6.97
N GLY A 71 11.81 11.16 7.13
CA GLY A 71 10.54 11.62 7.69
C GLY A 71 9.73 12.52 6.75
N GLU A 72 9.99 12.47 5.44
CA GLU A 72 9.32 13.32 4.45
C GLU A 72 8.02 12.72 3.90
N LEU A 73 7.72 11.48 4.25
CA LEU A 73 6.47 10.83 3.86
C LEU A 73 5.46 10.91 5.01
N GLY A 74 4.19 11.12 4.67
CA GLY A 74 3.11 11.27 5.63
C GLY A 74 2.39 9.96 5.91
N GLU A 75 2.10 9.69 7.18
CA GLU A 75 1.18 8.62 7.55
C GLU A 75 -0.23 8.93 7.05
N ALA A 76 -0.83 7.95 6.37
CA ALA A 76 -2.22 8.04 5.97
C ALA A 76 -3.12 7.89 7.19
N ARG A 77 -3.92 8.92 7.49
CA ARG A 77 -4.96 8.88 8.53
C ARG A 77 -6.35 8.52 7.99
N SER A 78 -6.45 8.41 6.67
CA SER A 78 -7.67 8.06 5.95
C SER A 78 -7.32 7.53 4.56
N PRO A 79 -8.28 6.89 3.86
CA PRO A 79 -8.10 6.56 2.44
C PRO A 79 -7.77 7.79 1.60
N THR A 80 -6.84 7.68 0.65
CA THR A 80 -6.45 8.80 -0.23
C THR A 80 -7.23 8.84 -1.55
N VAL A 81 -7.90 7.75 -1.90
CA VAL A 81 -8.72 7.64 -3.12
C VAL A 81 -10.12 7.12 -2.79
N ARG A 82 -11.09 7.46 -3.65
CA ARG A 82 -12.47 6.94 -3.53
C ARG A 82 -12.52 5.45 -3.90
N GLY A 83 -13.58 4.76 -3.49
CA GLY A 83 -13.85 3.40 -3.96
C GLY A 83 -13.86 3.35 -5.49
N HIS A 84 -13.42 2.22 -6.07
CA HIS A 84 -13.25 2.00 -7.53
C HIS A 84 -12.10 2.72 -8.26
N SER A 85 -11.23 3.49 -7.60
CA SER A 85 -10.08 4.14 -8.27
C SER A 85 -9.01 3.20 -8.85
N GLY A 86 -9.10 1.88 -8.61
CA GLY A 86 -8.22 0.86 -9.20
C GLY A 86 -8.60 0.45 -10.63
N LEU A 87 -9.82 0.76 -11.09
CA LEU A 87 -10.24 0.56 -12.48
C LEU A 87 -9.97 1.83 -13.30
N ASN A 88 -8.70 2.20 -13.48
CA ASN A 88 -8.38 2.98 -14.67
C ASN A 88 -8.38 2.02 -15.85
N LYS A 89 -9.50 2.02 -16.58
CA LYS A 89 -9.57 1.56 -17.96
C LYS A 89 -8.38 2.18 -18.69
N GLY A 90 -7.51 1.34 -19.23
CA GLY A 90 -6.49 1.79 -20.17
C GLY A 90 -7.16 2.63 -21.26
N LEU A 91 -6.57 3.80 -21.52
CA LEU A 91 -6.52 4.33 -22.87
C LEU A 91 -5.25 3.78 -23.50
#